data_AF-A0A3S0QG33-F1
#
_entry.id   AF-A0A3S0QG33-F1
#
_cell.length_a   1.000
_cell.length_b   1.000
_cell.length_c   1.000
_cell.angle_alpha   90.00
_cell.angle_beta   90.00
_cell.angle_gamma   90.00
#
_symmetry.space_group_name_H-M   'P 1'
#
loop_
_entity.id
_entity.type
_entity.pdbx_description
1 polymer ?
#
loop_
_entity_poly.entity_id
_entity_poly.type
_entity_poly.pdbx_seq_one_letter_code
_entity_poly.pdbx_strand_id
1 'polypeptide(L)'
;MSELKKQDIDSIISKYNDFDFSNFKESFIAIRQKNNSETIYILGDSEGNKPLYFIEYDEVKGKIVKINKSMLKKAKITDYFNDKEIEKLISHFRKYDIVLLSVDEDNNVFINPFEINSLLY
;
A
#
# COMPACT_ATOMS: atom_id res chain seq x y z
N MET A 1 -6.94 23.28 -9.80
CA MET A 1 -6.41 22.62 -8.60
C MET A 1 -6.79 23.49 -7.42
N SER A 2 -7.67 23.01 -6.54
CA SER A 2 -7.98 23.66 -5.27
C SER A 2 -6.85 23.33 -4.28
N GLU A 3 -6.23 24.36 -3.69
CA GLU A 3 -5.29 24.17 -2.58
C GLU A 3 -6.07 23.58 -1.39
N LEU A 4 -5.62 22.42 -0.90
CA LEU A 4 -6.08 21.87 0.37
C LEU A 4 -5.74 22.86 1.49
N LYS A 5 -6.72 23.21 2.32
CA LYS A 5 -6.45 24.06 3.47
C LYS A 5 -5.80 23.22 4.57
N LYS A 6 -4.94 23.84 5.37
CA LYS A 6 -4.26 23.19 6.50
C LYS A 6 -5.23 22.43 7.44
N GLN A 7 -6.44 22.95 7.63
CA GLN A 7 -7.49 22.33 8.44
C GLN A 7 -7.99 20.99 7.87
N ASP A 8 -7.95 20.81 6.54
CA ASP A 8 -8.34 19.56 5.89
C ASP A 8 -7.26 18.48 6.13
N ILE A 9 -5.99 18.88 6.16
CA ILE A 9 -4.85 17.99 6.44
C ILE A 9 -4.87 17.52 7.90
N ASP A 10 -5.07 18.43 8.86
CA ASP A 10 -5.14 18.09 10.29
C ASP A 10 -6.29 17.11 10.58
N SER A 11 -7.44 17.28 9.91
CA SER A 11 -8.57 16.36 10.00
C SER A 11 -8.21 14.96 9.47
N ILE A 12 -7.54 14.87 8.32
CA ILE A 12 -7.10 13.58 7.78
C ILE A 12 -6.08 12.91 8.69
N ILE A 13 -5.09 13.65 9.21
CA ILE A 13 -4.10 13.11 10.15
C ILE A 13 -4.79 12.58 11.42
N SER A 14 -5.78 13.31 11.95
CA SER A 14 -6.49 12.90 13.16
C SER A 14 -7.21 11.56 13.02
N LYS A 15 -7.65 11.19 11.80
CA LYS A 15 -8.25 9.86 11.54
C LYS A 15 -7.28 8.72 11.84
N TYR A 16 -5.97 8.98 11.77
CA TYR A 16 -4.93 7.94 11.89
C TYR A 16 -4.11 7.99 13.17
N ASN A 17 -4.37 8.92 14.09
CA ASN A 17 -3.60 9.05 15.33
C ASN A 17 -3.62 7.80 16.21
N ASP A 18 -4.74 7.06 16.22
CA ASP A 18 -4.92 5.88 17.06
C ASP A 18 -4.66 4.56 16.31
N PHE A 19 -4.27 4.60 15.03
CA PHE A 19 -3.97 3.39 14.28
C PHE A 19 -2.56 2.88 14.56
N ASP A 20 -2.48 1.58 14.83
CA ASP A 20 -1.22 0.87 14.90
C ASP A 20 -0.77 0.43 13.49
N PHE A 21 0.33 1.02 13.02
CA PHE A 21 0.96 0.70 11.75
C PHE A 21 2.17 -0.25 11.88
N SER A 22 2.47 -0.76 13.07
CA SER A 22 3.62 -1.65 13.31
C SER A 22 3.62 -2.91 12.43
N ASN A 23 2.43 -3.36 12.00
CA ASN A 23 2.30 -4.48 11.07
C ASN A 23 2.90 -4.23 9.68
N PHE A 24 3.22 -2.98 9.35
CA PHE A 24 3.78 -2.56 8.08
C PHE A 24 5.25 -2.14 8.18
N LYS A 25 5.89 -2.33 9.33
CA LYS A 25 7.30 -1.98 9.53
C LYS A 25 8.17 -2.50 8.38
N GLU A 26 9.05 -1.65 7.88
CA GLU A 26 9.95 -1.86 6.73
C GLU A 26 9.23 -2.17 5.40
N SER A 27 7.95 -1.81 5.27
CA SER A 27 7.16 -2.05 4.07
C SER A 27 6.62 -0.77 3.44
N PHE A 28 6.55 -0.81 2.11
CA PHE A 28 5.89 0.18 1.27
C PHE A 28 4.75 -0.51 0.54
N ILE A 29 3.55 0.06 0.60
CA ILE A 29 2.37 -0.42 -0.13
C ILE A 29 1.70 0.77 -0.82
N ALA A 30 1.42 0.62 -2.11
CA ALA A 30 0.62 1.58 -2.87
C ALA A 30 -0.43 0.87 -3.73
N ILE A 31 -1.58 1.52 -3.93
CA ILE A 31 -2.61 1.05 -4.84
C ILE A 31 -2.45 1.68 -6.21
N ARG A 32 -2.51 0.84 -7.23
CA ARG A 32 -2.83 1.21 -8.60
C ARG A 32 -4.09 0.46 -9.02
N GLN A 33 -5.23 1.13 -9.02
CA GLN A 33 -6.46 0.51 -9.49
C GLN A 33 -6.38 0.25 -11.00
N LYS A 34 -6.75 -0.96 -11.44
CA LYS A 34 -6.79 -1.32 -12.87
C LYS A 34 -8.20 -1.14 -13.43
N ASN A 35 -9.23 -1.50 -12.66
CA ASN A 35 -10.66 -1.24 -12.92
C ASN A 35 -11.48 -1.50 -11.64
N ASN A 36 -12.82 -1.49 -11.72
CA ASN A 36 -13.71 -1.69 -10.56
C ASN A 36 -13.68 -3.11 -9.98
N SER A 37 -13.14 -4.10 -10.69
CA SER A 37 -13.10 -5.51 -10.26
C SER A 37 -11.69 -6.00 -9.90
N GLU A 38 -10.65 -5.27 -10.29
CA GLU A 38 -9.25 -5.64 -10.12
C GLU A 38 -8.43 -4.47 -9.57
N THR A 39 -7.79 -4.73 -8.44
CA THR A 39 -6.83 -3.81 -7.81
C THR A 39 -5.43 -4.38 -7.94
N ILE A 40 -4.48 -3.53 -8.35
CA ILE A 40 -3.05 -3.88 -8.29
C ILE A 40 -2.46 -3.20 -7.08
N TYR A 41 -1.93 -3.99 -6.15
CA TYR A 41 -1.06 -3.49 -5.10
C TYR A 41 0.40 -3.55 -5.55
N ILE A 42 1.12 -2.48 -5.27
CA ILE A 42 2.56 -2.39 -5.41
C ILE A 42 3.12 -2.54 -4.00
N LEU A 43 3.94 -3.55 -3.77
CA LEU A 43 4.57 -3.82 -2.47
C LEU A 43 6.09 -3.79 -2.63
N GLY A 44 6.78 -3.17 -1.67
CA GLY A 44 8.24 -3.09 -1.64
C GLY A 44 8.77 -2.92 -0.22
N ASP A 45 10.09 -2.85 -0.09
CA ASP A 45 10.73 -2.32 1.11
C ASP A 45 10.48 -0.81 1.23
N SER A 46 10.40 -0.31 2.46
CA SER A 46 10.14 1.11 2.73
C SER A 46 11.25 2.04 2.23
N GLU A 47 12.48 1.55 2.11
CA GLU A 47 13.62 2.35 1.62
C GLU A 47 13.61 2.52 0.09
N GLY A 48 12.87 1.68 -0.63
CA GLY A 48 12.77 1.71 -2.09
C GLY A 48 14.01 1.19 -2.81
N ASN A 49 14.86 0.42 -2.12
CA ASN A 49 16.14 -0.05 -2.65
C ASN A 49 16.04 -1.42 -3.35
N LYS A 50 14.92 -2.14 -3.19
CA LYS A 50 14.71 -3.48 -3.78
C LYS A 50 13.62 -3.47 -4.86
N PRO A 51 13.64 -4.44 -5.80
CA PRO A 51 12.60 -4.55 -6.81
C PRO A 51 11.23 -4.85 -6.21
N LEU A 52 10.20 -4.23 -6.77
CA LEU A 52 8.83 -4.30 -6.26
C LEU A 52 8.10 -5.59 -6.65
N TYR A 53 7.15 -5.97 -5.81
CA TYR A 53 6.10 -6.94 -6.09
C TYR A 53 4.87 -6.24 -6.69
N PHE A 54 4.27 -6.87 -7.69
CA PHE A 54 2.96 -6.45 -8.22
C PHE A 54 1.92 -7.54 -7.91
N ILE A 55 0.90 -7.18 -7.13
CA ILE A 55 -0.07 -8.12 -6.59
C ILE A 55 -1.43 -7.79 -7.18
N GLU A 56 -2.00 -8.73 -7.92
CA GLU A 56 -3.35 -8.61 -8.48
C GLU A 56 -4.34 -9.18 -7.47
N TYR A 57 -5.31 -8.34 -7.07
CA TYR A 57 -6.39 -8.69 -6.16
C TYR A 57 -7.72 -8.63 -6.90
N ASP A 58 -8.51 -9.69 -6.77
CA ASP A 58 -9.86 -9.77 -7.32
C ASP A 58 -10.84 -9.27 -6.26
N GLU A 59 -11.44 -8.11 -6.53
CA GLU A 59 -12.37 -7.44 -5.60
C GLU A 59 -13.65 -8.24 -5.39
N VAL A 60 -14.08 -9.01 -6.41
CA VAL A 60 -15.30 -9.82 -6.36
C VAL A 60 -15.06 -11.08 -5.53
N LYS A 61 -13.90 -11.73 -5.69
CA LYS A 61 -13.53 -12.93 -4.94
C LYS A 61 -12.96 -12.63 -3.56
N GLY A 62 -12.58 -11.37 -3.29
CA GLY A 62 -11.99 -10.96 -2.03
C GLY A 62 -10.66 -11.65 -1.74
N LYS A 63 -9.82 -11.86 -2.76
CA LYS A 63 -8.50 -12.51 -2.58
C LYS A 63 -7.45 -12.09 -3.59
N ILE A 64 -6.20 -12.29 -3.21
CA ILE A 64 -5.06 -12.23 -4.13
C ILE A 64 -5.20 -13.36 -5.15
N VAL A 65 -5.12 -13.02 -6.44
CA VAL A 65 -5.15 -13.99 -7.54
C VAL A 65 -3.79 -14.20 -8.17
N LYS A 66 -2.86 -13.24 -8.00
CA LYS A 66 -1.51 -13.35 -8.56
C LYS A 66 -0.52 -12.45 -7.83
N ILE A 67 0.69 -12.97 -7.60
CA ILE A 67 1.85 -12.23 -7.10
C ILE A 67 2.93 -12.28 -8.17
N ASN A 68 3.21 -11.15 -8.81
CA ASN A 68 4.22 -11.02 -9.85
C ASN A 68 5.57 -10.61 -9.24
N LYS A 69 6.52 -11.55 -9.28
CA LYS A 69 7.90 -11.43 -8.78
C LYS A 69 8.94 -11.30 -9.90
N SER A 70 8.51 -10.96 -11.11
CA SER A 70 9.39 -10.95 -12.30
C SER A 70 10.57 -9.98 -12.16
N MET A 71 10.37 -8.84 -11.49
CA MET A 71 11.42 -7.85 -11.26
C MET A 71 12.52 -8.39 -10.32
N LEU A 72 12.15 -9.12 -9.28
CA LEU A 72 13.10 -9.78 -8.37
C LEU A 72 13.92 -10.84 -9.13
N LYS A 73 13.25 -11.68 -9.92
CA LYS A 73 13.91 -12.69 -10.77
C LYS A 73 14.90 -12.07 -11.76
N LYS A 74 14.52 -10.96 -12.41
CA LYS A 74 15.38 -10.25 -13.35
C LYS A 74 16.61 -9.65 -12.66
N ALA A 75 16.44 -9.14 -11.43
CA ALA A 75 17.52 -8.58 -10.62
C ALA A 75 18.36 -9.65 -9.89
N LYS A 76 17.99 -10.94 -9.98
CA LYS A 76 18.59 -12.05 -9.22
C LYS A 76 18.56 -11.81 -7.69
N ILE A 77 17.49 -11.19 -7.22
CA ILE A 77 17.26 -10.93 -5.80
C ILE A 77 16.30 -12.00 -5.27
N THR A 78 16.64 -12.56 -4.11
CA THR A 78 15.78 -13.51 -3.39
C THR A 78 14.53 -12.80 -2.90
N ASP A 79 13.41 -13.54 -2.83
CA ASP A 79 12.19 -13.04 -2.23
C ASP A 79 12.44 -12.58 -0.79
N TYR A 80 12.09 -11.33 -0.50
CA TYR A 80 12.22 -10.71 0.82
C TYR A 80 10.86 -10.54 1.54
N PHE A 81 9.75 -10.77 0.83
CA PHE A 81 8.46 -11.11 1.43
C PHE A 81 7.99 -12.45 0.89
N ASN A 82 7.60 -13.36 1.79
CA ASN A 82 6.96 -14.61 1.43
C ASN A 82 5.44 -14.41 1.20
N ASP A 83 4.79 -15.36 0.54
CA ASP A 83 3.39 -15.20 0.11
C ASP A 83 2.42 -14.95 1.29
N LYS A 84 2.68 -15.53 2.47
CA LYS A 84 1.86 -15.30 3.67
C LYS A 84 2.04 -13.90 4.24
N GLU A 85 3.27 -13.36 4.20
CA GLU A 85 3.55 -11.98 4.60
C GLU A 85 2.84 -11.00 3.66
N ILE A 86 2.90 -11.25 2.36
CA ILE A 86 2.20 -10.46 1.35
C ILE A 86 0.68 -10.48 1.60
N GLU A 87 0.09 -11.66 1.80
CA GLU A 87 -1.34 -11.80 2.12
C GLU A 87 -1.73 -11.02 3.38
N LYS A 88 -0.94 -11.13 4.46
CA LYS A 88 -1.17 -10.40 5.71
C LYS A 88 -1.10 -8.90 5.51
N LEU A 89 -0.05 -8.41 4.83
CA LEU A 89 0.16 -6.99 4.55
C LEU A 89 -0.99 -6.41 3.72
N ILE A 90 -1.38 -7.06 2.62
CA ILE A 90 -2.49 -6.59 1.79
C ILE A 90 -3.82 -6.64 2.55
N SER A 91 -4.07 -7.71 3.33
CA SER A 91 -5.30 -7.82 4.14
C SER A 91 -5.41 -6.71 5.19
N HIS A 92 -4.29 -6.37 5.84
CA HIS A 92 -4.26 -5.24 6.78
C HIS A 92 -4.40 -3.92 6.06
N PHE A 93 -3.65 -3.69 4.98
CA PHE A 93 -3.66 -2.43 4.23
C PHE A 93 -5.07 -2.06 3.75
N ARG A 94 -5.85 -3.05 3.29
CA ARG A 94 -7.24 -2.87 2.85
C ARG A 94 -8.21 -2.38 3.92
N LYS A 95 -7.86 -2.46 5.21
CA LYS A 95 -8.67 -1.91 6.30
C LYS A 95 -8.54 -0.38 6.38
N TYR A 96 -7.52 0.16 5.75
CA TYR A 96 -7.23 1.59 5.70
C TYR A 96 -7.67 2.12 4.33
N ASP A 97 -8.43 3.21 4.32
CA ASP A 97 -8.89 3.86 3.07
C ASP A 97 -7.83 4.85 2.57
N ILE A 98 -6.65 4.32 2.23
CA ILE A 98 -5.47 5.11 1.81
C ILE A 98 -4.87 4.57 0.51
N VAL A 99 -4.32 5.48 -0.31
CA VAL A 99 -3.68 5.12 -1.59
C VAL A 99 -2.28 4.54 -1.37
N LEU A 100 -1.57 5.01 -0.34
CA LEU A 100 -0.16 4.70 -0.13
C LEU A 100 0.19 4.78 1.36
N LEU A 101 0.92 3.77 1.82
CA LEU A 101 1.54 3.68 3.14
C LEU A 101 3.00 3.25 2.98
N SER A 102 3.90 3.90 3.70
CA SER A 102 5.25 3.41 3.95
C SER A 102 5.54 3.51 5.43
N VAL A 103 6.13 2.47 6.02
CA VAL A 103 6.61 2.50 7.41
C VAL A 103 8.06 2.07 7.43
N ASP A 104 8.93 2.95 7.91
CA ASP A 104 10.37 2.66 7.94
C ASP A 104 10.79 1.80 9.16
N GLU A 105 12.09 1.56 9.30
CA GLU A 105 12.66 0.77 10.39
C GLU A 105 12.42 1.40 11.78
N ASP A 106 12.31 2.72 11.85
CA ASP A 106 12.08 3.49 13.08
C ASP A 106 10.59 3.64 13.42
N ASN A 107 9.70 3.02 12.62
CA ASN A 107 8.24 3.17 12.65
C ASN A 107 7.75 4.58 12.28
N ASN A 108 8.52 5.37 11.54
CA ASN A 108 7.97 6.58 10.95
C ASN A 108 7.00 6.20 9.84
N VAL A 109 5.82 6.83 9.87
CA VAL A 109 4.72 6.52 8.97
C VAL A 109 4.60 7.62 7.91
N PHE A 110 4.68 7.24 6.65
CA PHE A 110 4.35 8.09 5.51
C PHE A 110 3.05 7.61 4.88
N ILE A 111 2.05 8.49 4.82
CA ILE A 111 0.76 8.23 4.19
C ILE A 111 0.52 9.27 3.13
N ASN A 112 0.02 8.84 1.96
CA ASN A 112 -0.62 9.75 1.05
C ASN A 112 -2.10 9.93 1.46
N PRO A 113 -2.51 11.12 1.93
CA PRO A 113 -3.85 11.36 2.44
C PRO A 113 -4.94 11.45 1.35
N PHE A 114 -4.57 11.47 0.07
CA PHE A 114 -5.54 11.48 -1.03
C PHE A 114 -6.22 10.11 -1.14
N GLU A 115 -7.55 10.11 -1.22
CA GLU A 115 -8.37 8.90 -1.41
C GLU A 115 -8.40 8.51 -2.89
N ILE A 116 -8.49 7.20 -3.19
CA ILE A 116 -8.64 6.69 -4.57
C ILE A 116 -9.91 7.26 -5.24
N ASN A 117 -10.95 7.52 -4.45
CA ASN A 117 -12.27 7.93 -4.92
C ASN A 117 -12.49 9.45 -4.95
N SER A 118 -11.51 10.28 -4.61
CA SER A 118 -11.71 11.75 -4.55
C SER A 118 -11.65 12.46 -5.91
N LEU A 119 -11.65 11.74 -7.05
CA LEU A 119 -11.62 12.31 -8.41
C LEU A 119 -12.94 12.15 -9.19
N LEU A 120 -14.06 11.89 -8.52
CA LEU A 120 -15.36 11.75 -9.17
C LEU A 120 -16.47 12.57 -8.49
N TYR A 121 -16.28 13.86 -8.24
CA TYR A 121 -17.39 14.84 -8.14
C TYR A 121 -16.91 16.25 -8.52
#